data_AF-A0A4Q0A1S0-F1
#
_entry.id   AF-A0A4Q0A1S0-F1
#
_cell.length_a   1.000
_cell.length_b   1.000
_cell.length_c   1.000
_cell.angle_alpha   90.00
_cell.angle_beta   90.00
_cell.angle_gamma   90.00
#
_symmetry.space_group_name_H-M   'P 1'
#
loop_
_entity.id
_entity.type
_entity.pdbx_description
1 polymer ?
#
loop_
_entity_poly.entity_id
_entity_poly.type
_entity_poly.pdbx_seq_one_letter_code
_entity_poly.pdbx_strand_id
1 'polypeptide(L)'
;MPAESSLHLFRGLLREIRKMHQTASSMQATRTELYNRFDQHRQVADPATLHRLRLDAQDILTFLHGNRRHKELEALYSPTKDITDSERIGLSAKRVGLALPKLANVE
;
A
#
# COMPACT_ATOMS: atom_id res chain seq x y z
N MET A 1 13.88 6.87 -29.37
CA MET A 1 14.02 6.96 -27.90
C MET A 1 13.43 5.70 -27.29
N PRO A 2 14.14 4.93 -26.45
CA PRO A 2 13.84 3.51 -26.31
C PRO A 2 12.58 3.30 -25.48
N ALA A 3 11.50 2.90 -26.16
CA ALA A 3 10.25 2.44 -25.56
C ALA A 3 10.46 1.39 -24.45
N GLU A 4 11.61 0.71 -24.46
CA GLU A 4 12.06 -0.27 -23.48
C GLU A 4 12.02 0.24 -22.03
N SER A 5 12.41 1.51 -21.79
CA SER A 5 12.44 2.03 -20.42
C SER A 5 11.04 2.30 -19.85
N SER A 6 10.09 2.71 -20.69
CA SER A 6 8.69 2.94 -20.28
C SER A 6 7.96 1.60 -20.05
N LEU A 7 8.25 0.59 -20.89
CA LEU A 7 7.73 -0.76 -20.71
C LEU A 7 8.24 -1.43 -19.44
N HIS A 8 9.50 -1.17 -19.07
CA HIS A 8 10.07 -1.67 -17.82
C HIS A 8 9.31 -1.11 -16.59
N LEU A 9 9.08 0.21 -16.56
CA LEU A 9 8.32 0.86 -15.48
C LEU A 9 6.88 0.34 -15.39
N PHE A 10 6.22 0.23 -16.54
CA PHE A 10 4.85 -0.30 -16.62
C PHE A 10 4.76 -1.74 -16.09
N ARG A 11 5.69 -2.61 -16.48
CA ARG A 11 5.77 -3.98 -15.95
C ARG A 11 6.09 -4.00 -14.45
N GLY A 12 6.92 -3.08 -13.98
CA GLY A 12 7.21 -2.89 -12.56
C GLY A 12 5.95 -2.58 -11.75
N LEU A 13 5.17 -1.60 -12.20
CA LEU A 13 3.90 -1.22 -11.59
C LEU A 13 2.91 -2.40 -11.54
N LEU A 14 2.73 -3.11 -12.66
CA LEU A 14 1.84 -4.28 -12.72
C LEU A 14 2.26 -5.40 -11.75
N ARG A 15 3.57 -5.59 -11.55
CA ARG A 15 4.11 -6.60 -10.62
C ARG A 15 3.87 -6.19 -9.17
N GLU A 16 4.06 -4.91 -8.82
CA GLU A 16 3.81 -4.45 -7.44
C GLU A 16 2.32 -4.40 -7.11
N ILE A 17 1.45 -3.99 -8.04
CA ILE A 17 -0.01 -4.11 -7.86
C ILE A 17 -0.38 -5.56 -7.53
N ARG A 18 0.15 -6.54 -8.28
CA ARG A 18 -0.11 -7.96 -7.98
C ARG A 18 0.32 -8.37 -6.57
N LYS A 19 1.39 -7.80 -6.01
CA LYS A 19 1.89 -8.12 -4.66
C LYS A 19 1.09 -7.44 -3.54
N MET A 20 0.45 -6.30 -3.82
CA MET A 20 -0.24 -5.51 -2.79
C MET A 20 -1.69 -5.92 -2.55
N HIS A 21 -2.38 -6.42 -3.58
CA HIS A 21 -3.81 -6.73 -3.47
C HIS A 21 -4.04 -8.13 -2.89
N GLN A 22 -4.93 -8.20 -1.89
CA GLN A 22 -5.33 -9.45 -1.24
C GLN A 22 -6.42 -10.20 -2.02
N THR A 23 -7.21 -9.49 -2.84
CA THR A 23 -8.32 -10.05 -3.62
C THR A 23 -8.15 -9.83 -5.12
N ALA A 24 -8.59 -10.80 -5.92
CA ALA A 24 -8.49 -10.75 -7.37
C ALA A 24 -9.32 -9.61 -8.00
N SER A 25 -10.50 -9.32 -7.43
CA SER A 25 -11.39 -8.24 -7.89
C SER A 25 -10.73 -6.86 -7.78
N SER A 26 -10.18 -6.55 -6.60
CA SER A 26 -9.51 -5.27 -6.34
C SER A 26 -8.27 -5.10 -7.22
N MET A 27 -7.49 -6.17 -7.38
CA MET A 27 -6.34 -6.20 -8.29
C MET A 27 -6.75 -5.89 -9.74
N GLN A 28 -7.83 -6.51 -10.23
CA GLN A 28 -8.27 -6.36 -11.61
C GLN A 28 -8.71 -4.93 -11.90
N ALA A 29 -9.46 -4.30 -10.99
CA ALA A 29 -9.88 -2.90 -11.15
C ALA A 29 -8.68 -1.95 -11.28
N THR A 30 -7.69 -2.07 -10.39
CA THR A 30 -6.48 -1.23 -10.42
C THR A 30 -5.61 -1.50 -11.65
N ARG A 31 -5.52 -2.77 -12.09
CA ARG A 31 -4.81 -3.12 -13.33
C ARG A 31 -5.49 -2.48 -14.55
N THR A 32 -6.82 -2.60 -14.67
CA THR A 32 -7.57 -2.03 -15.79
C THR A 32 -7.39 -0.51 -15.86
N GLU A 33 -7.45 0.18 -14.72
CA GLU A 33 -7.20 1.62 -14.66
C GLU A 33 -5.78 1.98 -15.13
N LEU A 34 -4.77 1.21 -14.71
CA LEU A 34 -3.39 1.43 -15.17
C LEU A 34 -3.23 1.19 -16.67
N TYR A 35 -3.89 0.17 -17.23
CA TYR A 35 -3.92 -0.07 -18.68
C TYR A 35 -4.57 1.09 -19.43
N ASN A 36 -5.72 1.58 -18.96
CA ASN A 36 -6.44 2.68 -19.58
C ASN A 36 -5.58 3.96 -19.61
N ARG A 37 -4.92 4.30 -18.49
CA ARG A 37 -4.01 5.44 -18.43
C ARG A 37 -2.82 5.30 -19.36
N PHE A 38 -2.23 4.11 -19.44
CA PHE A 38 -1.11 3.86 -20.34
C PHE A 38 -1.52 3.98 -21.81
N ASP A 39 -2.70 3.47 -22.17
CA ASP A 39 -3.22 3.54 -23.53
C ASP A 39 -3.59 4.98 -23.93
N GLN A 40 -4.20 5.76 -23.02
CA GLN A 40 -4.48 7.19 -23.21
C GLN A 40 -3.23 8.00 -23.55
N HIS A 41 -2.09 7.68 -22.94
CA HIS A 41 -0.84 8.39 -23.15
C HIS A 41 0.10 7.74 -24.17
N ARG A 42 -0.34 6.67 -24.84
CA ARG A 42 0.49 5.90 -25.77
C ARG A 42 0.95 6.68 -27.00
N GLN A 43 0.14 7.64 -27.45
CA GLN A 43 0.38 8.44 -28.65
C GLN A 43 0.86 9.87 -28.35
N VAL A 44 1.19 10.19 -27.10
CA VAL A 44 1.72 11.51 -26.76
C VAL A 44 3.08 11.69 -27.44
N ALA A 45 3.15 12.65 -28.37
CA ALA A 45 4.36 12.96 -29.12
C ALA A 45 5.24 14.02 -28.42
N ASP A 46 4.69 14.79 -27.48
CA ASP A 46 5.42 15.84 -26.78
C ASP A 46 6.46 15.25 -25.80
N PRO A 47 7.77 15.53 -25.98
CA PRO A 47 8.82 14.97 -25.14
C PRO A 47 8.75 15.47 -23.69
N ALA A 48 8.28 16.69 -23.44
CA ALA A 48 8.18 17.23 -22.08
C ALA A 48 7.11 16.48 -21.26
N THR A 49 5.95 16.25 -21.88
CA THR A 49 4.87 15.46 -21.28
C THR A 49 5.28 14.01 -21.04
N LEU A 50 5.97 13.37 -21.99
CA LEU A 50 6.49 12.01 -21.81
C LEU A 50 7.48 11.90 -20.64
N HIS A 51 8.33 12.91 -20.46
CA HIS A 51 9.26 12.95 -19.34
C HIS A 51 8.55 13.03 -17.99
N ARG A 52 7.52 13.88 -17.88
CA ARG A 52 6.69 14.00 -16.67
C ARG A 52 5.99 12.69 -16.35
N LEU A 53 5.31 12.08 -17.32
CA LEU A 53 4.62 10.80 -17.15
C LEU A 53 5.56 9.69 -16.67
N ARG A 54 6.82 9.69 -17.14
CA ARG A 54 7.83 8.75 -16.69
C ARG A 54 8.22 8.98 -15.23
N LEU A 55 8.42 10.24 -14.82
CA LEU A 55 8.71 10.58 -13.43
C LEU A 55 7.55 10.17 -12.53
N ASP A 56 6.32 10.51 -12.90
CA ASP A 56 5.12 10.12 -12.16
C ASP A 56 5.03 8.60 -12.00
N ALA A 57 5.28 7.83 -13.06
CA ALA A 57 5.29 6.36 -13.00
C ALA A 57 6.37 5.81 -12.06
N GLN A 58 7.55 6.44 -12.03
CA GLN A 58 8.65 6.07 -11.13
C GLN A 58 8.33 6.40 -9.67
N ASP A 59 7.74 7.55 -9.40
CA ASP A 59 7.34 7.99 -8.06
C ASP A 59 6.25 7.08 -7.51
N ILE A 60 5.23 6.77 -8.33
CA ILE A 60 4.18 5.81 -7.97
C ILE A 60 4.80 4.44 -7.66
N LEU A 61 5.70 3.94 -8.50
CA LEU A 61 6.35 2.64 -8.25
C LEU A 61 7.10 2.63 -6.91
N THR A 62 7.81 3.72 -6.61
CA THR A 62 8.55 3.90 -5.35
C THR A 62 7.60 3.93 -4.16
N PHE A 63 6.50 4.68 -4.27
CA PHE A 63 5.46 4.74 -3.24
C PHE A 63 4.83 3.37 -2.97
N LEU A 64 4.45 2.63 -4.01
CA LEU A 64 3.86 1.29 -3.87
C LEU A 64 4.83 0.31 -3.18
N HIS A 65 6.10 0.34 -3.59
CA HIS A 65 7.15 -0.44 -2.93
C HIS A 65 7.29 -0.07 -1.44
N GLY A 66 7.34 1.22 -1.13
CA GLY A 66 7.44 1.72 0.25
C GLY A 66 6.25 1.31 1.10
N ASN A 67 5.03 1.42 0.55
CA ASN A 67 3.80 1.03 1.25
C ASN A 67 3.77 -0.47 1.57
N ARG A 68 4.13 -1.33 0.61
CA ARG A 68 4.24 -2.77 0.86
C ARG A 68 5.26 -3.06 1.94
N ARG A 69 6.45 -2.45 1.86
CA ARG A 69 7.52 -2.67 2.84
C ARG A 69 7.14 -2.17 4.23
N HIS A 70 6.46 -1.02 4.31
CA HIS A 70 5.93 -0.50 5.56
C HIS A 70 4.99 -1.51 6.22
N LYS A 71 4.02 -2.05 5.46
CA LYS A 71 3.10 -3.08 5.98
C LYS A 71 3.82 -4.35 6.45
N GLU A 72 4.85 -4.79 5.73
CA GLU A 72 5.67 -5.94 6.15
C GLU A 72 6.39 -5.66 7.48
N LEU A 73 7.02 -4.49 7.62
CA LEU A 73 7.73 -4.10 8.83
C LEU A 73 6.78 -3.91 10.00
N GLU A 74 5.62 -3.29 9.78
CA GLU A 74 4.57 -3.15 10.77
C GLU A 74 4.09 -4.53 11.25
N ALA A 75 3.88 -5.47 10.33
CA ALA A 75 3.49 -6.84 10.69
C ALA A 75 4.57 -7.63 11.45
N LEU A 76 5.85 -7.29 11.29
CA LEU A 76 6.97 -7.98 11.94
C LEU A 76 7.35 -7.36 13.29
N TYR A 77 7.27 -6.04 13.40
CA TYR A 77 7.88 -5.28 14.50
C TYR A 77 6.89 -4.42 15.28
N SER A 78 5.61 -4.38 14.91
CA SER A 78 4.65 -3.57 15.67
C SER A 78 4.46 -4.18 17.07
N PRO A 79 4.79 -3.44 18.15
CA PRO A 79 4.61 -3.91 19.52
C PRO A 79 3.15 -4.11 19.89
N THR A 80 2.23 -3.52 19.11
CA THR A 80 0.79 -3.59 19.33
C THR A 80 0.13 -4.79 18.67
N LYS A 81 0.87 -5.57 17.86
CA LYS A 81 0.33 -6.72 17.14
C LYS A 81 -0.20 -7.81 18.08
N ASP A 82 0.47 -7.99 19.22
CA ASP A 82 0.12 -9.01 20.21
C ASP A 82 -0.74 -8.44 21.36
N ILE A 83 -0.99 -7.12 21.37
CA ILE A 83 -1.82 -6.48 22.41
C ILE A 83 -3.27 -6.73 22.05
N THR A 84 -3.95 -7.50 22.90
CA THR A 84 -5.39 -7.71 22.78
C THR A 84 -6.16 -6.42 23.04
N ASP A 85 -7.39 -6.30 22.53
CA ASP A 85 -8.21 -5.11 22.76
C ASP A 85 -8.44 -4.82 24.25
N SER A 86 -8.58 -5.86 25.07
CA SER A 86 -8.71 -5.74 26.53
C SER A 86 -7.45 -5.17 27.18
N GLU A 87 -6.26 -5.62 26.77
CA GLU A 87 -4.98 -5.07 27.24
C GLU A 87 -4.76 -3.64 26.77
N ARG A 88 -5.16 -3.30 25.55
CA ARG A 88 -5.11 -1.92 25.03
C ARG A 88 -5.99 -0.98 25.85
N ILE A 89 -7.21 -1.41 26.19
CA ILE A 89 -8.13 -0.65 27.06
C ILE A 89 -7.51 -0.55 28.46
N GLY A 90 -6.93 -1.63 28.99
CA GLY A 90 -6.26 -1.64 30.30
C GLY A 90 -5.05 -0.70 30.37
N LEU A 91 -4.21 -0.65 29.34
CA LEU A 91 -3.09 0.28 29.22
C LEU A 91 -3.58 1.72 29.14
N SER A 92 -4.68 1.96 28.42
CA SER A 92 -5.32 3.28 28.33
C SER A 92 -5.89 3.74 29.67
N ALA A 93 -6.55 2.84 30.42
CA ALA A 93 -7.04 3.11 31.77
C ALA A 93 -5.88 3.43 32.73
N LYS A 94 -4.79 2.64 32.68
CA LYS A 94 -3.60 2.88 33.52
C LYS A 94 -2.94 4.24 33.25
N ARG A 95 -2.94 4.72 32.00
CA ARG A 95 -2.40 6.05 31.66
C ARG A 95 -3.13 7.20 32.38
N VAL A 96 -4.41 7.02 32.69
CA VAL A 96 -5.23 8.01 33.41
C VAL A 96 -5.40 7.67 34.89
N GLY A 97 -4.60 6.72 35.42
CA GLY A 97 -4.67 6.31 36.82
C GLY A 97 -5.90 5.47 37.18
N LEU A 98 -6.60 4.94 36.18
CA LEU A 98 -7.78 4.08 36.36
C LEU A 98 -7.43 2.60 36.14
N ALA A 99 -8.22 1.70 36.73
CA ALA A 99 -8.11 0.25 36.52
C ALA A 99 -9.42 -0.30 35.98
N LEU A 100 -9.35 -1.31 35.11
CA LEU A 100 -10.54 -2.00 34.62
C LEU A 100 -11.21 -2.78 35.76
N PRO A 101 -12.56 -2.77 35.84
CA PRO A 101 -13.28 -3.58 36.82
C PRO A 101 -13.02 -5.06 36.54
N LYS A 102 -12.73 -5.82 37.60
CA LYS A 102 -12.63 -7.28 37.50
C LYS A 102 -14.03 -7.81 37.23
N LEU A 103 -14.24 -8.52 36.13
CA LEU A 103 -15.48 -9.24 35.90
C LEU A 103 -15.63 -10.24 37.04
N ALA A 104 -16.61 -10.02 37.92
CA ALA A 104 -16.94 -10.99 38.96
C ALA A 104 -17.40 -12.27 38.26
N ASN A 105 -16.80 -13.40 38.60
CA ASN A 105 -17.28 -14.70 38.18
C ASN A 105 -18.72 -14.83 38.66
N VAL A 106 -19.67 -14.86 37.73
CA VAL A 106 -21.04 -15.27 38.00
C VAL A 106 -21.00 -16.79 38.01
N GLU A 107 -20.87 -17.37 39.21
CA GLU A 107 -21.24 -18.76 39.49
C GLU A 107 -22.76 -18.90 39.53
#